data_AF-A0A9E1UA20-F1
#
_entry.id   AF-A0A9E1UA20-F1
#
_cell.length_a   1.000
_cell.length_b   1.000
_cell.length_c   1.000
_cell.angle_alpha   90.00
_cell.angle_beta   90.00
_cell.angle_gamma   90.00
#
_symmetry.space_group_name_H-M   'P 1'
#
loop_
_entity.id
_entity.type
_entity.pdbx_description
1 polymer ?
#
loop_
_entity_poly.entity_id
_entity_poly.type
_entity_poly.pdbx_seq_one_letter_code
_entity_poly.pdbx_strand_id
1 'polypeptide(L)'
;MENKKQKWQLRVIIVLSVLLTASFLIMGMMSFGHILMGEMDMEGQRLSFLEQRDSIISKLIAQGDYACCLVTPCTYCIEKTPGHGEGATCSCLEDIVNGVHPCGECIGEILEGHGNKYLKKYFAPAIAEEVGLEHLEEIQKIIDEKYKVST
;
A
#
# COMPACT_ATOMS: atom_id res chain seq x y z
N MET A 1 -44.17 43.87 38.77
CA MET A 1 -42.79 43.40 38.47
C MET A 1 -42.73 41.91 38.11
N GLU A 2 -43.73 41.11 38.48
CA GLU A 2 -43.79 39.65 38.31
C GLU A 2 -43.74 39.18 36.83
N ASN A 3 -44.40 39.90 35.93
CA ASN A 3 -44.47 39.59 34.49
C ASN A 3 -43.10 39.62 33.78
N LYS A 4 -42.17 40.50 34.19
CA LYS A 4 -40.82 40.57 33.59
C LYS A 4 -39.94 39.38 33.98
N LYS A 5 -40.02 38.96 35.25
CA LYS A 5 -39.25 37.81 35.77
C LYS A 5 -39.71 36.50 35.14
N GLN A 6 -41.03 36.32 35.00
CA GLN A 6 -41.61 35.14 34.36
C GLN A 6 -41.27 35.04 32.86
N LYS A 7 -41.30 36.17 32.13
CA LYS A 7 -40.87 36.21 30.71
C LYS A 7 -39.39 35.90 30.52
N TRP A 8 -38.53 36.35 31.46
CA TRP A 8 -37.09 36.04 31.41
C TRP A 8 -36.82 34.56 31.69
N GLN A 9 -37.46 33.98 32.70
CA GLN A 9 -37.36 32.55 33.00
C GLN A 9 -37.81 31.67 31.83
N LEU A 10 -38.92 32.03 31.17
CA LEU A 10 -39.42 31.30 30.01
C LEU A 10 -38.43 31.31 28.83
N ARG A 11 -37.78 32.45 28.57
CA ARG A 11 -36.75 32.57 27.51
C ARG A 11 -35.53 31.70 27.81
N VAL A 12 -35.07 31.67 29.05
CA VAL A 12 -33.94 30.83 29.47
C VAL A 12 -34.26 29.35 29.28
N ILE A 13 -35.47 28.92 29.66
CA ILE A 13 -35.90 27.52 29.48
C ILE A 13 -35.94 27.13 28.01
N ILE A 14 -36.44 28.00 27.13
CA ILE A 14 -36.49 27.73 25.68
C ILE A 14 -35.08 27.63 25.08
N VAL A 15 -34.16 28.50 25.46
CA VAL A 15 -32.77 28.43 24.97
C VAL A 15 -32.10 27.14 25.44
N LEU A 16 -32.28 26.75 26.69
CA LEU A 16 -31.73 25.51 27.24
C LEU A 16 -32.32 24.26 26.56
N SER A 17 -33.62 24.25 26.26
CA SER A 17 -34.23 23.10 25.57
C SER A 17 -33.76 22.97 24.12
N VAL A 18 -33.56 24.09 23.42
CA VAL A 18 -32.97 24.10 22.07
C VAL A 18 -31.53 23.59 22.09
N LEU A 19 -30.73 23.99 23.07
CA LEU A 19 -29.34 23.51 23.19
C LEU A 19 -29.28 22.00 23.51
N LEU A 20 -30.15 21.50 24.39
CA LEU A 20 -30.21 20.08 24.72
C LEU A 20 -30.65 19.23 23.53
N THR A 21 -31.66 19.68 22.78
CA THR A 21 -32.14 18.97 21.59
C THR A 21 -31.11 18.98 20.47
N ALA A 22 -30.43 20.11 20.25
CA ALA A 22 -29.32 20.17 19.28
C ALA A 22 -28.18 19.23 19.66
N SER A 23 -27.79 19.19 20.93
CA SER A 23 -26.77 18.26 21.44
C SER A 23 -27.17 16.80 21.23
N PHE A 24 -28.43 16.45 21.54
CA PHE A 24 -28.95 15.10 21.33
C PHE A 24 -28.97 14.68 19.86
N LEU A 25 -29.33 15.61 18.95
CA LEU A 25 -29.30 15.36 17.51
C LEU A 25 -27.87 15.14 16.99
N ILE A 26 -26.91 15.96 17.43
CA ILE A 26 -25.49 15.80 17.05
C ILE A 26 -24.96 14.45 17.53
N MET A 27 -25.28 14.06 18.76
CA MET A 27 -24.86 12.77 19.32
C MET A 27 -25.51 11.60 18.58
N GLY A 28 -26.80 11.72 18.23
CA GLY A 28 -27.51 10.73 17.42
C GLY A 28 -26.92 10.57 16.01
N MET A 29 -26.54 11.67 15.35
CA MET A 29 -25.89 11.63 14.03
C MET A 29 -24.52 10.93 14.07
N MET A 30 -23.72 11.15 15.13
CA MET A 30 -22.42 10.48 15.28
C MET A 30 -22.58 8.97 15.53
N SER A 31 -23.54 8.55 16.35
CA SER A 31 -23.81 7.12 16.59
C SER A 31 -24.34 6.41 15.34
N PHE A 32 -25.20 7.07 14.54
CA PHE A 32 -25.72 6.49 13.31
C PHE A 32 -24.65 6.36 12.22
N GLY A 33 -23.69 7.29 12.16
CA GLY A 33 -22.55 7.22 11.26
C GLY A 33 -21.66 5.99 11.51
N HIS A 34 -21.38 5.66 12.77
CA HIS A 34 -20.60 4.46 13.12
C HIS A 34 -21.32 3.15 12.79
N ILE A 35 -22.66 3.11 12.87
CA ILE A 35 -23.44 1.90 12.53
C ILE A 35 -23.51 1.69 11.01
N LEU A 36 -23.55 2.77 10.22
CA LEU A 36 -23.52 2.70 8.75
C LEU A 36 -22.14 2.37 8.19
N MET A 37 -21.07 2.69 8.91
CA MET A 37 -19.73 2.14 8.65
C MET A 37 -19.63 0.73 9.22
N GLY A 38 -20.41 -0.18 8.66
CA GLY A 38 -20.29 -1.60 8.95
C GLY A 38 -18.82 -2.03 8.75
N GLU A 39 -18.31 -2.82 9.69
CA GLU A 39 -16.96 -3.37 9.58
C GLU A 39 -16.81 -4.03 8.20
N MET A 40 -15.91 -3.50 7.39
CA MET A 40 -15.56 -4.14 6.13
C MET A 40 -15.03 -5.52 6.45
N ASP A 41 -15.58 -6.54 5.79
CA ASP A 41 -15.02 -7.87 5.91
C ASP A 41 -13.56 -7.91 5.41
N MET A 42 -12.85 -8.97 5.76
CA MET A 42 -11.43 -9.10 5.43
C MET A 42 -11.15 -9.01 3.92
N GLU A 43 -12.09 -9.45 3.08
CA GLU A 43 -11.93 -9.39 1.63
C GLU A 43 -12.08 -7.95 1.13
N GLY A 44 -13.06 -7.20 1.64
CA GLY A 44 -13.22 -5.78 1.38
C GLY A 44 -11.99 -4.98 1.80
N GLN A 45 -11.41 -5.27 2.98
CA GLN A 45 -10.17 -4.64 3.44
C GLN A 45 -9.00 -4.96 2.51
N ARG A 46 -8.87 -6.21 2.08
CA ARG A 46 -7.83 -6.65 1.13
C ARG A 46 -7.96 -5.91 -0.21
N LEU A 47 -9.15 -5.83 -0.77
CA LEU A 47 -9.39 -5.12 -2.04
C LEU A 47 -9.10 -3.62 -1.93
N SER A 48 -9.55 -2.98 -0.84
CA SER A 48 -9.25 -1.58 -0.57
C SER A 48 -7.74 -1.33 -0.45
N PHE A 49 -6.99 -2.24 0.17
CA PHE A 49 -5.53 -2.13 0.24
C PHE A 49 -4.89 -2.22 -1.15
N LEU A 50 -5.31 -3.18 -1.98
CA LEU A 50 -4.78 -3.33 -3.34
C LEU A 50 -5.06 -2.09 -4.20
N GLU A 51 -6.25 -1.52 -4.11
CA GLU A 51 -6.61 -0.28 -4.83
C GLU A 51 -5.73 0.90 -4.40
N GLN A 52 -5.53 1.08 -3.10
CA GLN A 52 -4.66 2.15 -2.58
C GLN A 52 -3.22 1.96 -3.04
N ARG A 53 -2.70 0.73 -2.94
CA ARG A 53 -1.37 0.34 -3.40
C ARG A 53 -1.18 0.68 -4.88
N ASP A 54 -2.12 0.27 -5.73
CA ASP A 54 -2.04 0.46 -7.18
C ASP A 54 -2.12 1.95 -7.57
N SER A 55 -2.90 2.73 -6.84
CA SER A 55 -2.96 4.20 -6.98
C SER A 55 -1.63 4.86 -6.64
N ILE A 56 -0.96 4.43 -5.56
CA ILE A 56 0.37 4.95 -5.17
C ILE A 56 1.39 4.62 -6.26
N ILE A 57 1.48 3.36 -6.67
CA ILE A 57 2.40 2.91 -7.72
C ILE A 57 2.18 3.69 -9.01
N SER A 58 0.92 3.87 -9.43
CA SER A 58 0.60 4.60 -10.66
C SER A 58 1.12 6.04 -10.65
N LYS A 59 1.04 6.72 -9.49
CA LYS A 59 1.57 8.08 -9.34
C LYS A 59 3.10 8.09 -9.41
N LEU A 60 3.76 7.15 -8.75
CA LEU A 60 5.22 7.06 -8.75
C LEU A 60 5.77 6.70 -10.14
N ILE A 61 5.10 5.81 -10.88
CA ILE A 61 5.44 5.51 -12.28
C ILE A 61 5.36 6.78 -13.13
N ALA A 62 4.30 7.58 -12.97
CA ALA A 62 4.14 8.84 -13.71
C ALA A 62 5.22 9.89 -13.36
N GLN A 63 5.80 9.80 -12.16
CA GLN A 63 6.91 10.65 -11.71
C GLN A 63 8.29 10.11 -12.13
N GLY A 64 8.37 8.86 -12.60
CA GLY A 64 9.62 8.17 -12.90
C GLY A 64 10.28 7.51 -11.69
N ASP A 65 9.59 7.51 -10.54
CA ASP A 65 10.12 7.08 -9.25
C ASP A 65 9.82 5.59 -8.95
N TYR A 66 9.24 4.85 -9.91
CA TYR A 66 8.90 3.45 -9.71
C TYR A 66 9.11 2.60 -10.96
N ALA A 67 10.04 1.66 -10.88
CA ALA A 67 10.41 0.71 -11.92
C ALA A 67 10.68 -0.67 -11.31
N CYS A 68 9.62 -1.45 -11.08
CA CYS A 68 9.71 -2.80 -10.52
C CYS A 68 10.11 -3.82 -11.61
N CYS A 69 10.85 -4.86 -11.21
CA CYS A 69 11.31 -5.94 -12.09
C CYS A 69 10.35 -7.14 -12.17
N LEU A 70 9.27 -7.13 -11.38
CA LEU A 70 8.23 -8.16 -11.37
C LEU A 70 7.11 -7.86 -12.36
N VAL A 71 6.30 -8.89 -12.69
CA VAL A 71 5.08 -8.71 -13.50
C VAL A 71 4.00 -7.98 -12.70
N THR A 72 3.81 -8.40 -11.44
CA THR A 72 2.95 -7.71 -10.48
C THR A 72 3.84 -6.89 -9.55
N PRO A 73 3.64 -5.56 -9.44
CA PRO A 73 4.44 -4.72 -8.56
C PRO A 73 4.46 -5.21 -7.11
N CYS A 74 5.66 -5.25 -6.52
CA CYS A 74 5.85 -5.64 -5.11
C CYS A 74 5.32 -4.57 -4.14
N THR A 75 4.92 -4.99 -2.95
CA THR A 75 4.50 -4.07 -1.88
C THR A 75 5.66 -3.47 -1.11
N TYR A 76 6.78 -4.19 -1.03
CA TYR A 76 7.94 -3.81 -0.23
C TYR A 76 8.45 -2.42 -0.59
N CYS A 77 8.60 -2.10 -1.88
CA CYS A 77 9.11 -0.80 -2.33
C CYS A 77 8.20 0.39 -1.99
N ILE A 78 6.94 0.16 -1.62
CA ILE A 78 6.04 1.23 -1.15
C ILE A 78 6.32 1.53 0.33
N GLU A 79 6.58 0.50 1.13
CA GLU A 79 6.80 0.62 2.57
C GLU A 79 8.25 0.97 2.90
N LYS A 80 9.21 0.28 2.27
CA LYS A 80 10.64 0.34 2.57
C LYS A 80 11.48 0.17 1.33
N THR A 81 12.42 1.09 1.19
CA THR A 81 13.47 1.03 0.18
C THR A 81 14.77 1.39 0.89
N PRO A 82 15.50 0.42 1.45
CA PRO A 82 16.88 0.64 1.85
C PRO A 82 17.76 0.31 0.63
N GLY A 83 18.58 1.26 0.17
CA GLY A 83 19.58 1.00 -0.89
C GLY A 83 19.06 0.97 -2.34
N HIS A 84 17.75 0.87 -2.57
CA HIS A 84 17.12 0.75 -3.91
C HIS A 84 16.00 1.79 -4.15
N GLY A 85 16.28 3.02 -3.68
CA GLY A 85 15.34 4.14 -3.49
C GLY A 85 15.27 4.55 -2.02
N GLU A 86 14.95 5.79 -1.64
CA GLU A 86 14.62 6.18 -0.24
C GLU A 86 13.22 6.79 -0.22
N GLY A 87 12.31 6.21 0.56
CA GLY A 87 10.91 6.64 0.63
C GLY A 87 10.12 6.26 -0.63
N ALA A 88 9.19 5.31 -0.50
CA ALA A 88 8.20 4.91 -1.52
C ALA A 88 8.68 5.03 -3.00
N THR A 89 9.89 4.56 -3.33
CA THR A 89 10.48 4.62 -4.67
C THR A 89 10.89 3.21 -5.11
N CYS A 90 11.16 2.97 -6.39
CA CYS A 90 11.63 1.65 -6.84
C CYS A 90 12.56 1.77 -8.04
N SER A 91 13.81 1.34 -7.89
CA SER A 91 14.80 1.28 -8.97
C SER A 91 15.17 -0.16 -9.38
N CYS A 92 14.47 -1.19 -8.87
CA CYS A 92 14.89 -2.59 -9.01
C CYS A 92 15.04 -3.08 -10.47
N LEU A 93 14.33 -2.47 -11.43
CA LEU A 93 14.54 -2.74 -12.85
C LEU A 93 15.94 -2.34 -13.30
N GLU A 94 16.39 -1.14 -12.93
CA GLU A 94 17.72 -0.63 -13.25
C GLU A 94 18.79 -1.45 -12.53
N ASP A 95 18.58 -1.74 -11.24
CA ASP A 95 19.49 -2.53 -10.42
C ASP A 95 19.79 -3.88 -11.07
N ILE A 96 18.75 -4.64 -11.42
CA ILE A 96 18.89 -5.97 -12.05
C ILE A 96 19.65 -5.88 -13.38
N VAL A 97 19.32 -4.90 -14.23
CA VAL A 97 19.99 -4.76 -15.53
C VAL A 97 21.47 -4.43 -15.37
N ASN A 98 21.84 -3.76 -14.28
CA ASN A 98 23.21 -3.43 -13.92
C ASN A 98 23.91 -4.54 -13.08
N GLY A 99 23.24 -5.65 -12.81
CA GLY A 99 23.78 -6.75 -12.01
C GLY A 99 23.82 -6.47 -10.50
N VAL A 100 23.06 -5.50 -10.03
CA VAL A 100 22.85 -5.19 -8.61
C VAL A 100 21.57 -5.90 -8.14
N HIS A 101 21.58 -6.46 -6.93
CA HIS A 101 20.42 -7.18 -6.42
C HIS A 101 19.17 -6.28 -6.30
N PRO A 102 17.96 -6.81 -6.56
CA PRO A 102 16.71 -6.08 -6.30
C PRO A 102 16.30 -6.20 -4.82
N CYS A 103 15.20 -5.56 -4.42
CA CYS A 103 14.67 -5.70 -3.07
C CYS A 103 14.30 -7.16 -2.71
N GLY A 104 14.23 -7.47 -1.42
CA GLY A 104 14.01 -8.84 -0.93
C GLY A 104 12.73 -9.51 -1.44
N GLU A 105 11.62 -8.78 -1.56
CA GLU A 105 10.36 -9.31 -2.15
C GLU A 105 10.57 -9.69 -3.62
N CYS A 106 11.29 -8.86 -4.39
CA CYS A 106 11.62 -9.17 -5.77
C CYS A 106 12.49 -10.42 -5.90
N ILE A 107 13.49 -10.61 -5.04
CA ILE A 107 14.34 -11.82 -5.05
C ILE A 107 13.48 -13.08 -4.88
N GLY A 108 12.59 -13.09 -3.88
CA GLY A 108 11.70 -14.22 -3.61
C GLY A 108 10.78 -14.53 -4.81
N GLU A 109 10.05 -13.52 -5.29
CA GLU A 109 9.13 -13.65 -6.42
C GLU A 109 9.86 -14.07 -7.72
N ILE A 110 11.08 -13.58 -7.95
CA ILE A 110 11.90 -14.00 -9.08
C ILE A 110 12.23 -15.50 -8.98
N LEU A 111 12.67 -15.98 -7.82
CA LEU A 111 12.99 -17.39 -7.58
C LEU A 111 11.75 -18.29 -7.59
N GLU A 112 10.55 -17.72 -7.47
CA GLU A 112 9.28 -18.44 -7.63
C GLU A 112 8.76 -18.48 -9.08
N GLY A 113 9.23 -17.58 -9.95
CA GLY A 113 8.85 -17.51 -11.37
C GLY A 113 7.95 -16.32 -11.73
N HIS A 114 7.81 -15.33 -10.85
CA HIS A 114 6.93 -14.17 -11.00
C HIS A 114 7.63 -12.88 -11.46
N GLY A 115 8.93 -12.95 -11.70
CA GLY A 115 9.72 -11.91 -12.34
C GLY A 115 9.31 -11.65 -13.78
N ASN A 116 9.65 -10.47 -14.30
CA ASN A 116 9.47 -10.18 -15.71
C ASN A 116 10.38 -11.10 -16.57
N LYS A 117 9.77 -12.03 -17.33
CA LYS A 117 10.48 -13.01 -18.16
C LYS A 117 11.50 -12.42 -19.15
N TYR A 118 11.32 -11.17 -19.57
CA TYR A 118 12.26 -10.50 -20.48
C TYR A 118 13.58 -10.12 -19.78
N LEU A 119 13.58 -10.09 -18.45
CA LEU A 119 14.75 -9.82 -17.62
C LEU A 119 15.47 -11.09 -17.17
N LYS A 120 14.99 -12.29 -17.55
CA LYS A 120 15.50 -13.58 -17.09
C LYS A 120 17.04 -13.67 -17.06
N LYS A 121 17.71 -13.21 -18.12
CA LYS A 121 19.17 -13.28 -18.26
C LYS A 121 19.95 -12.44 -17.24
N TYR A 122 19.28 -11.52 -16.55
CA TYR A 122 19.87 -10.62 -15.56
C TYR A 122 19.64 -11.09 -14.11
N PHE A 123 18.66 -11.97 -13.88
CA PHE A 123 18.25 -12.35 -12.53
C PHE A 123 19.34 -13.05 -11.73
N ALA A 124 19.97 -14.09 -12.29
CA ALA A 124 20.95 -14.86 -11.53
C ALA A 124 22.20 -14.05 -11.17
N PRO A 125 22.82 -13.28 -12.10
CA PRO A 125 23.93 -12.39 -11.74
C PRO A 125 23.56 -11.37 -10.66
N ALA A 126 22.40 -10.71 -10.79
CA ALA A 126 21.97 -9.69 -9.83
C ALA A 126 21.71 -10.27 -8.43
N ILE A 127 21.06 -11.44 -8.34
CA ILE A 127 20.80 -12.07 -7.04
C ILE A 127 22.12 -12.56 -6.40
N ALA A 128 23.03 -13.14 -7.20
CA ALA A 128 24.31 -13.66 -6.73
C ALA A 128 25.24 -12.57 -6.16
N GLU A 129 25.04 -11.30 -6.54
CA GLU A 129 25.79 -10.17 -5.98
C GLU A 129 25.58 -10.02 -4.47
N GLU A 130 24.35 -10.23 -3.98
CA GLU A 130 24.01 -10.17 -2.55
C GLU A 130 24.23 -11.50 -1.83
N VAL A 131 23.84 -12.62 -2.46
CA VAL A 131 23.84 -13.93 -1.78
C VAL A 131 25.16 -14.70 -1.91
N GLY A 132 26.06 -14.28 -2.79
CA GLY A 132 27.36 -14.91 -3.05
C GLY A 132 27.51 -15.39 -4.50
N LEU A 133 28.61 -14.98 -5.15
CA LEU A 133 28.91 -15.35 -6.54
C LEU A 133 29.18 -16.85 -6.71
N GLU A 134 29.58 -17.54 -5.65
CA GLU A 134 29.72 -18.99 -5.61
C GLU A 134 28.41 -19.74 -5.85
N HIS A 135 27.26 -19.08 -5.70
CA HIS A 135 25.93 -19.65 -5.93
C HIS A 135 25.35 -19.32 -7.31
N LEU A 136 26.10 -18.61 -8.15
CA LEU A 136 25.61 -18.14 -9.44
C LEU A 136 25.08 -19.28 -10.32
N GLU A 137 25.79 -20.40 -10.38
CA GLU A 137 25.39 -21.55 -11.20
C GLU A 137 24.09 -22.19 -10.70
N GLU A 138 23.94 -22.36 -9.39
CA GLU A 138 22.74 -22.90 -8.77
C GLU A 138 21.54 -21.97 -8.96
N ILE A 139 21.73 -20.67 -8.75
CA ILE A 139 20.69 -19.66 -8.95
C ILE A 139 20.28 -19.65 -10.43
N GLN A 140 21.24 -19.65 -11.36
CA GLN A 140 20.96 -19.70 -12.80
C GLN A 140 20.14 -20.95 -13.15
N LYS A 141 20.45 -22.10 -12.56
CA LYS A 141 19.66 -23.31 -12.74
C LYS A 141 18.22 -23.16 -12.24
N ILE A 142 18.01 -22.56 -11.06
CA ILE A 142 16.66 -22.27 -10.53
C ILE A 142 15.89 -21.35 -11.50
N ILE A 143 16.52 -20.26 -11.94
CA ILE A 143 15.93 -19.32 -12.90
C ILE A 143 15.61 -20.03 -14.22
N ASP A 144 16.51 -20.88 -14.72
CA ASP A 144 16.25 -21.63 -15.93
C ASP A 144 15.09 -22.59 -15.80
N GLU A 145 14.91 -23.22 -14.63
CA GLU A 145 13.78 -24.10 -14.32
C GLU A 145 12.45 -23.36 -14.19
N LYS A 146 12.43 -22.20 -13.51
CA LYS A 146 11.22 -21.41 -13.28
C LYS A 146 10.74 -20.68 -14.52
N TYR A 147 11.66 -20.24 -15.35
CA TYR A 147 11.38 -19.50 -16.58
C TYR A 147 11.70 -20.34 -17.82
N LYS A 148 11.50 -21.66 -17.76
CA LYS A 148 11.49 -22.51 -18.96
C LYS A 148 10.44 -21.95 -19.89
N VAL A 149 10.90 -21.37 -21.00
CA VAL A 149 10.08 -20.75 -22.02
C VAL A 149 9.11 -21.81 -22.55
N SER A 150 7.83 -21.72 -22.20
CA SER A 150 6.77 -22.22 -23.07
C SER A 150 6.92 -21.45 -24.38
N THR A 151 7.46 -22.16 -25.37
CA THR A 151 7.62 -21.66 -26.74
C THR A 151 6.26 -21.42 -27.37
#